data_AF-A0A6V7ILI4-F1
#
_entry.id   AF-A0A6V7ILI4-F1
#
_cell.length_a   1.000
_cell.length_b   1.000
_cell.length_c   1.000
_cell.angle_alpha   90.00
_cell.angle_beta   90.00
_cell.angle_gamma   90.00
#
_symmetry.space_group_name_H-M   'P 1'
#
loop_
_entity.id
_entity.type
_entity.pdbx_description
1 polymer ?
#
loop_
_entity_poly.entity_id
_entity_poly.type
_entity_poly.pdbx_seq_one_letter_code
_entity_poly.pdbx_strand_id
1 'polypeptide(L)' 'EDNQKAGSTANELGLSNVGGVFVVLMGGMGIACVIAVCEFVWKSRKVAFEER' A
#
# COMPACT_ATOMS: atom_id res chain seq x y z
N GLU A 1 11.65 -32.33 31.02
CA GLU A 1 12.19 -31.63 29.83
C GLU A 1 11.07 -30.84 29.20
N ASP A 2 10.86 -29.62 29.69
CA ASP A 2 9.89 -28.64 29.21
C ASP A 2 10.69 -27.42 28.77
N ASN A 3 10.93 -27.21 27.47
CA ASN A 3 11.35 -25.90 26.94
C ASN A 3 11.42 -25.73 25.39
N GLN A 4 10.66 -26.42 24.55
CA GLN A 4 10.78 -26.17 23.08
C GLN A 4 9.49 -26.03 22.28
N LYS A 5 8.30 -26.00 22.91
CA LYS A 5 7.03 -25.89 22.17
C LYS A 5 6.12 -24.74 22.61
N ALA A 6 6.70 -23.63 23.06
CA ALA A 6 5.96 -22.41 23.39
C ALA A 6 6.35 -21.19 22.54
N GLY A 7 7.38 -21.31 21.68
CA GLY A 7 7.92 -20.19 20.89
C GLY A 7 7.30 -19.96 19.51
N SER A 8 6.54 -20.90 18.95
CA SER A 8 6.05 -20.79 17.55
C SER A 8 4.64 -20.17 17.46
N THR A 9 3.70 -20.57 18.31
CA THR A 9 2.28 -20.24 18.10
C THR A 9 1.91 -18.77 18.40
N ALA A 10 2.66 -18.06 19.27
CA ALA A 10 2.30 -16.69 19.67
C ALA A 10 2.68 -15.61 18.62
N ASN A 11 3.69 -15.85 17.77
CA ASN A 11 4.17 -14.88 16.79
C ASN A 11 3.47 -14.98 15.42
N GLU A 12 2.89 -16.15 15.12
CA GLU A 12 2.21 -16.42 13.83
C GLU A 12 0.82 -15.78 13.75
N LEU A 13 0.13 -15.59 14.89
CA LEU A 13 -1.19 -14.96 14.96
C LEU A 13 -1.16 -13.43 14.74
N GLY A 14 -0.01 -12.77 14.93
CA GLY A 14 0.14 -11.33 14.74
C GLY A 14 0.44 -10.94 13.29
N LEU A 15 1.44 -11.59 12.69
CA LEU A 15 1.89 -11.28 11.33
C LEU A 15 0.87 -11.73 10.26
N SER A 16 0.25 -12.90 10.44
CA SER A 16 -0.73 -13.43 9.48
C SER A 16 -2.02 -12.60 9.46
N ASN A 17 -2.43 -12.01 10.58
CA ASN A 17 -3.64 -11.18 10.64
C ASN A 17 -3.40 -9.71 10.22
N VAL A 18 -2.20 -9.16 10.43
CA VAL A 18 -1.87 -7.78 10.01
C VAL A 18 -1.37 -7.69 8.56
N GLY A 19 -1.00 -8.82 7.94
CA GLY A 19 -0.48 -8.88 6.57
C GLY A 19 -1.41 -8.25 5.53
N GLY A 20 -2.73 -8.35 5.72
CA GLY A 20 -3.70 -7.74 4.82
C GLY A 20 -3.64 -6.21 4.80
N VAL A 21 -3.43 -5.57 5.95
CA VAL A 21 -3.35 -4.10 6.06
C VAL A 21 -2.09 -3.57 5.39
N PHE A 22 -0.97 -4.30 5.53
CA PHE A 22 0.29 -3.91 4.89
C PHE A 22 0.20 -3.92 3.36
N VAL A 23 -0.47 -4.92 2.78
CA VAL A 23 -0.71 -5.01 1.33
C VAL A 23 -1.60 -3.87 0.84
N VAL A 24 -2.64 -3.53 1.61
CA VAL A 24 -3.52 -2.38 1.28
C VAL A 24 -2.77 -1.06 1.36
N LEU A 25 -1.87 -0.88 2.34
CA LEU A 25 -1.05 0.33 2.43
C LEU A 25 -0.05 0.45 1.27
N MET A 26 0.70 -0.63 0.96
CA MET A 26 1.62 -0.64 -0.19
C MET A 26 0.88 -0.45 -1.52
N GLY A 27 -0.23 -1.16 -1.71
CA GLY A 27 -1.06 -1.04 -2.92
C GLY A 27 -1.71 0.33 -3.04
N GLY A 28 -2.27 0.85 -1.95
CA GLY A 28 -2.90 2.17 -1.89
C GLY A 28 -1.92 3.29 -2.19
N MET A 29 -0.69 3.22 -1.70
CA MET A 29 0.36 4.20 -2.01
C MET A 29 0.73 4.16 -3.50
N GLY A 30 0.87 2.98 -4.09
CA GLY A 30 1.13 2.85 -5.53
C GLY A 30 0.01 3.42 -6.39
N ILE A 31 -1.25 3.09 -6.06
CA ILE A 31 -2.44 3.61 -6.77
C ILE A 31 -2.53 5.13 -6.62
N ALA A 32 -2.28 5.67 -5.43
CA ALA A 32 -2.28 7.11 -5.19
C ALA A 32 -1.23 7.83 -6.04
N CYS A 33 -0.01 7.28 -6.15
CA CYS A 33 1.02 7.82 -7.04
C CYS A 33 0.59 7.80 -8.50
N VAL A 34 -0.01 6.71 -8.98
CA VAL A 34 -0.50 6.62 -10.37
C VAL A 34 -1.60 7.65 -10.64
N ILE A 35 -2.57 7.78 -9.74
CA ILE A 35 -3.65 8.76 -9.88
C ILE A 35 -3.08 10.17 -9.88
N ALA A 36 -2.14 10.49 -8.98
CA ALA A 36 -1.50 11.80 -8.93
C ALA A 36 -0.77 12.15 -10.24
N VAL A 37 -0.07 11.19 -10.85
CA VAL A 37 0.59 11.38 -12.15
C VAL A 37 -0.43 11.55 -13.27
N CYS A 38 -1.47 10.71 -13.33
CA CYS A 38 -2.53 10.82 -14.32
C CYS A 38 -3.27 12.16 -14.23
N GLU A 39 -3.62 12.59 -13.02
CA GLU A 39 -4.29 13.87 -12.77
C GLU A 39 -3.39 15.04 -13.14
N PHE A 40 -2.09 14.98 -12.81
CA PHE A 40 -1.12 15.99 -13.20
C PHE A 40 -1.03 16.10 -14.73
N VAL A 41 -0.90 14.98 -15.45
CA VAL A 41 -0.80 14.98 -16.91
C VAL A 41 -2.09 15.49 -17.56
N TRP A 42 -3.26 15.11 -17.07
CA TRP A 42 -4.54 15.64 -17.57
C TRP A 42 -4.72 17.12 -17.24
N LYS A 43 -4.35 17.57 -16.04
CA LYS A 43 -4.38 18.97 -15.64
C LYS A 43 -3.42 19.80 -16.49
N SER A 44 -2.17 19.35 -16.68
CA SER A 44 -1.19 20.01 -17.55
C SER A 44 -1.65 20.06 -19.01
N ARG A 45 -2.24 18.98 -19.54
CA ARG A 45 -2.80 18.98 -20.91
C ARG A 45 -3.99 19.92 -21.06
N LYS A 46 -4.87 20.00 -20.05
CA LYS A 46 -6.02 20.91 -20.06
C LYS A 46 -5.56 22.37 -19.96
N VAL A 47 -4.63 22.66 -19.03
CA VAL A 47 -4.03 23.99 -18.87
C VAL A 47 -3.37 24.44 -20.17
N ALA A 48 -2.51 23.61 -20.78
CA ALA A 48 -1.84 23.94 -22.04
C ALA A 48 -2.79 24.12 -23.26
N PHE A 49 -4.05 23.72 -23.15
CA PHE A 49 -5.04 23.88 -24.22
C PHE A 49 -5.92 25.11 -24.01
N GLU A 50 -6.11 25.55 -22.76
CA GLU A 50 -6.90 26.74 -22.40
C GLU A 50 -6.16 28.06 -22.73
N GLU A 51 -4.87 28.00 -23.07
CA GLU A 51 -4.03 29.13 -23.47
C GLU A 51 -4.02 29.40 -24.99
N ARG A 52 -4.95 28.79 -25.76
CA ARG A 52 -5.10 29.02 -27.20
C ARG A 52 -6.41 29.68 -27.58
#